data_AF-A0A925L059-F1
#
_entry.id   AF-A0A925L059-F1
#
_cell.length_a   1.000
_cell.length_b   1.000
_cell.length_c   1.000
_cell.angle_alpha   90.00
_cell.angle_beta   90.00
_cell.angle_gamma   90.00
#
_symmetry.space_group_name_H-M   'P 1'
#
loop_
_entity.id
_entity.type
_entity.pdbx_description
1 polymer ?
#
loop_
_entity_poly.entity_id
_entity_poly.type
_entity_poly.pdbx_seq_one_letter_code
_entity_poly.pdbx_strand_id
1 'polypeptide(L)'
;MLSAPVIPMEFTAPRKTRWVPLALSLLLHLLLALAWLGFPMPEMRKDEEPTITVELAPRPEPSKPKISDAPLGETKGEAAVSEAKPIPQLEDGALAKQSSPPKPNAGPSPPAPRAEAVLKPKKPEPVTQNERDFVLSQVIRHWHPPRELAAYDKADVHVGVIVDAQGYFDDDFDARRPWNPAGVFEGYNGLHPQSVQRRSVDAFYQAIRKAQPVRLPPALKVKAPFPVRLDFRFKDAR
;
A
#
# COMPACT_ATOMS: atom_id res chain seq x y z
N MET A 1 -63.75 33.15 -14.53
CA MET A 1 -62.30 33.33 -14.35
C MET A 1 -62.12 34.23 -13.14
N LEU A 2 -61.67 33.67 -12.01
CA LEU A 2 -61.53 34.39 -10.75
C LEU A 2 -60.04 34.72 -10.53
N SER A 3 -59.72 36.00 -10.55
CA SER A 3 -58.37 36.54 -10.32
C SER A 3 -58.10 36.61 -8.83
N ALA A 4 -57.08 35.90 -8.34
CA ALA A 4 -56.66 35.97 -6.94
C ALA A 4 -55.84 37.25 -6.69
N PRO A 5 -56.06 37.97 -5.56
CA PRO A 5 -55.26 39.13 -5.21
C PRO A 5 -53.90 38.70 -4.65
N VAL A 6 -52.83 39.26 -5.22
CA VAL A 6 -51.45 39.10 -4.74
C VAL A 6 -51.20 40.10 -3.62
N ILE A 7 -50.93 39.61 -2.42
CA ILE A 7 -50.55 40.43 -1.26
C ILE A 7 -49.03 40.61 -1.29
N PRO A 8 -48.49 41.83 -1.42
CA PRO A 8 -47.06 42.07 -1.31
C PRO A 8 -46.62 41.94 0.16
N MET A 9 -45.76 40.97 0.45
CA MET A 9 -45.06 40.88 1.73
C MET A 9 -43.78 41.72 1.69
N GLU A 10 -43.83 42.92 2.24
CA GLU A 10 -42.63 43.73 2.46
C GLU A 10 -41.89 43.24 3.71
N PHE A 11 -40.81 42.47 3.50
CA PHE A 11 -39.88 42.10 4.56
C PHE A 11 -38.93 43.26 4.86
N THR A 12 -39.31 44.11 5.81
CA THR A 12 -38.41 45.11 6.39
C THR A 12 -37.48 44.43 7.41
N ALA A 13 -36.27 44.07 6.97
CA ALA A 13 -35.24 43.56 7.87
C ALA A 13 -34.69 44.69 8.78
N PRO A 14 -34.66 44.52 10.12
CA PRO A 14 -34.10 45.52 11.01
C PRO A 14 -32.57 45.59 10.88
N ARG A 15 -32.05 46.75 10.46
CA ARG A 15 -30.62 47.07 10.23
C ARG A 15 -29.68 47.00 11.46
N LYS A 16 -30.12 46.47 12.61
CA LYS A 16 -29.41 46.60 13.90
C LYS A 16 -28.37 45.51 14.23
N THR A 17 -28.18 44.48 13.40
CA THR A 17 -27.34 43.31 13.75
C THR A 17 -25.97 43.24 13.07
N ARG A 18 -25.45 44.33 12.49
CA ARG A 18 -24.11 44.32 11.84
C ARG A 18 -22.93 44.09 12.80
N TRP A 19 -23.14 44.30 14.11
CA TRP A 19 -22.08 44.16 15.12
C TRP A 19 -22.02 42.76 15.77
N VAL A 20 -23.09 41.97 15.64
CA VAL A 20 -23.16 40.61 16.19
C VAL A 20 -22.03 39.70 15.70
N PRO A 21 -21.69 39.63 14.39
CA PRO A 21 -20.62 38.75 13.94
C PRO A 21 -19.24 39.20 14.43
N LEU A 22 -19.02 40.50 14.61
CA LEU A 22 -17.75 41.03 15.14
C LEU A 22 -17.58 40.69 16.62
N ALA A 23 -18.64 40.86 17.42
CA ALA A 23 -18.64 40.49 18.84
C ALA A 23 -18.42 38.98 19.03
N LEU A 24 -19.05 38.16 18.19
CA LEU A 24 -18.92 36.70 18.26
C LEU A 24 -17.51 36.23 17.86
N SER A 25 -16.92 36.86 16.84
CA SER A 25 -15.52 36.61 16.45
C SER A 25 -14.55 36.97 17.57
N LEU A 26 -14.72 38.14 18.21
CA LEU A 26 -13.85 38.58 19.29
C LEU A 26 -13.95 37.66 20.52
N LEU A 27 -15.17 37.22 20.87
CA LEU A 27 -15.39 36.25 21.95
C LEU A 27 -14.69 34.92 21.67
N LEU A 28 -14.77 34.41 20.43
CA LEU A 28 -14.15 33.14 20.03
C LEU A 28 -12.61 33.20 20.18
N HIS A 29 -11.99 34.28 19.73
CA HIS A 29 -10.54 34.45 19.84
C HIS A 29 -10.09 34.57 21.30
N LEU A 30 -10.88 35.24 22.15
CA LEU A 30 -10.58 35.35 23.58
C LEU A 30 -10.66 34.00 24.30
N LEU A 31 -11.65 33.17 23.98
CA LEU A 31 -11.76 31.80 24.50
C LEU A 31 -10.60 30.91 24.04
N LEU A 32 -10.18 31.03 22.77
CA LEU A 32 -9.04 30.28 22.26
C LEU A 32 -7.74 30.69 22.98
N ALA A 33 -7.50 31.98 23.17
CA ALA A 33 -6.33 32.46 23.91
C ALA A 33 -6.31 31.95 25.36
N LEU A 34 -7.45 31.93 26.04
CA LEU A 34 -7.57 31.36 27.39
C LEU A 34 -7.30 29.85 27.43
N ALA A 35 -7.76 29.10 26.43
CA ALA A 35 -7.45 27.67 26.32
C ALA A 35 -5.93 27.44 26.17
N TRP A 36 -5.23 28.29 25.44
CA TRP A 36 -3.77 28.18 25.28
C TRP A 36 -2.99 28.54 26.54
N LEU A 37 -3.52 29.40 27.42
CA LEU A 37 -2.88 29.73 28.71
C LEU A 37 -3.07 28.63 29.77
N GLY A 38 -4.17 27.86 29.70
CA GLY A 38 -4.57 26.92 30.75
C GLY A 38 -3.97 25.52 30.69
N PHE A 39 -3.36 25.13 29.56
CA PHE A 39 -2.77 23.80 29.39
C PHE A 39 -1.25 23.91 29.29
N PRO A 40 -0.48 23.63 30.37
CA PRO A 40 0.96 23.48 30.24
C PRO A 40 1.22 22.34 29.24
N MET A 41 1.97 22.62 28.16
CA MET A 41 2.41 21.57 27.25
C MET A 41 3.14 20.51 28.07
N PRO A 42 2.78 19.22 27.97
CA PRO A 42 3.57 18.17 28.56
C PRO A 42 4.98 18.27 27.97
N GLU A 43 5.96 18.55 28.82
CA GLU A 43 7.38 18.51 28.46
C GLU A 43 7.64 17.13 27.85
N MET A 44 7.88 17.11 26.53
CA MET A 44 8.35 15.90 25.88
C MET A 44 9.72 15.59 26.48
N ARG A 45 9.77 14.55 27.33
CA ARG A 45 11.01 13.93 27.76
C ARG A 45 11.81 13.64 26.50
N LYS A 46 13.00 14.24 26.40
CA LYS A 46 14.03 13.82 25.45
C LYS A 46 14.54 12.48 25.95
N ASP A 47 13.78 11.42 25.67
CA ASP A 47 14.26 10.07 25.87
C ASP A 47 15.42 9.83 24.90
N GLU A 48 16.44 9.22 25.48
CA GLU A 48 17.81 9.08 25.02
C GLU A 48 17.89 8.45 23.63
N GLU A 49 18.82 8.95 22.81
CA GLU A 49 19.18 8.34 21.54
C GLU A 49 19.68 6.90 21.78
N PRO A 50 19.04 5.86 21.21
CA PRO A 50 19.58 4.51 21.30
C PRO A 50 20.90 4.46 20.54
N THR A 51 21.99 4.41 21.30
CA THR A 51 23.34 4.16 20.77
C THR A 51 23.38 2.72 20.25
N ILE A 52 23.16 2.54 18.95
CA ILE A 52 23.32 1.26 18.28
C ILE A 52 24.83 1.02 18.11
N THR A 53 25.45 0.30 19.05
CA THR A 53 26.77 -0.30 18.85
C THR A 53 26.64 -1.45 17.85
N VAL A 54 26.99 -1.17 16.59
CA VAL A 54 27.20 -2.21 15.58
C VAL A 54 28.59 -2.81 15.80
N GLU A 55 28.64 -4.00 16.37
CA GLU A 55 29.84 -4.85 16.41
C GLU A 55 30.13 -5.34 14.97
N LEU A 56 31.09 -4.69 14.30
CA LEU A 56 31.58 -5.11 12.99
C LEU A 56 32.30 -6.45 13.13
N ALA A 57 31.64 -7.54 12.74
CA ALA A 57 32.34 -8.78 12.41
C ALA A 57 33.38 -8.49 11.31
N PRO A 58 34.63 -8.99 11.42
CA PRO A 58 35.67 -8.74 10.44
C PRO A 58 35.27 -9.33 9.07
N ARG A 59 35.40 -8.48 8.05
CA ARG A 59 35.26 -8.79 6.63
C ARG A 59 36.17 -9.98 6.27
N PRO A 60 35.68 -11.06 5.62
CA PRO A 60 36.57 -12.07 5.07
C PRO A 60 37.48 -11.42 4.02
N GLU A 61 38.79 -11.59 4.18
CA GLU A 61 39.80 -10.99 3.32
C GLU A 61 39.65 -11.44 1.86
N PRO A 62 39.78 -10.54 0.87
CA PRO A 62 39.92 -10.95 -0.52
C PRO A 62 41.23 -11.71 -0.70
N SER A 63 41.13 -12.93 -1.18
CA SER A 63 42.25 -13.81 -1.53
C SER A 63 43.29 -13.08 -2.37
N LYS A 64 44.47 -12.86 -1.78
CA LYS A 64 45.67 -12.36 -2.45
C LYS A 64 46.05 -13.31 -3.59
N PRO A 65 46.16 -12.85 -4.85
CA PRO A 65 46.77 -13.64 -5.90
C PRO A 65 48.26 -13.84 -5.59
N LYS A 66 48.67 -15.11 -5.64
CA LYS A 66 50.02 -15.60 -5.38
C LYS A 66 50.95 -15.09 -6.48
N ILE A 67 51.87 -14.21 -6.11
CA ILE A 67 53.01 -13.83 -6.95
C ILE A 67 53.94 -15.04 -6.98
N SER A 68 54.12 -15.63 -8.16
CA SER A 68 55.24 -16.54 -8.46
C SER A 68 56.08 -15.84 -9.53
N ASP A 69 57.35 -15.64 -9.19
CA ASP A 69 58.37 -15.06 -10.05
C ASP A 69 58.80 -16.00 -11.19
N ALA A 70 59.15 -15.34 -12.30
CA ALA A 70 60.07 -15.72 -13.38
C ALA A 70 59.54 -16.59 -14.55
N PRO A 71 60.18 -16.53 -15.75
CA PRO A 71 60.57 -15.33 -16.51
C PRO A 71 60.24 -15.45 -18.03
N LEU A 72 60.33 -14.30 -18.73
CA LEU A 72 60.51 -14.07 -20.19
C LEU A 72 59.97 -15.09 -21.22
N GLY A 73 59.09 -14.61 -22.11
CA GLY A 73 58.89 -15.20 -23.43
C GLY A 73 57.90 -14.39 -24.28
N GLU A 74 58.39 -13.78 -25.35
CA GLU A 74 57.64 -13.03 -26.36
C GLU A 74 56.76 -13.92 -27.27
N THR A 75 56.04 -13.27 -28.20
CA THR A 75 55.32 -13.74 -29.41
C THR A 75 53.84 -14.14 -29.20
N LYS A 76 52.85 -13.40 -29.71
CA LYS A 76 52.44 -13.11 -31.11
C LYS A 76 51.62 -14.27 -31.72
N GLY A 77 50.36 -13.98 -32.03
CA GLY A 77 49.69 -14.55 -33.21
C GLY A 77 48.68 -15.69 -32.97
N GLU A 78 47.51 -15.44 -33.54
CA GLU A 78 46.79 -16.37 -34.43
C GLU A 78 45.83 -17.42 -33.85
N ALA A 79 44.74 -17.56 -34.61
CA ALA A 79 43.54 -18.33 -34.36
C ALA A 79 43.77 -19.85 -34.36
N ALA A 80 42.90 -20.59 -33.66
CA ALA A 80 42.31 -21.81 -34.21
C ALA A 80 41.11 -22.30 -33.38
N VAL A 81 40.11 -22.72 -34.12
CA VAL A 81 38.88 -23.45 -33.76
C VAL A 81 39.20 -24.90 -33.38
N SER A 82 38.49 -25.46 -32.40
CA SER A 82 38.12 -26.89 -32.26
C SER A 82 37.45 -27.07 -30.90
N GLU A 83 36.45 -27.90 -30.61
CA GLU A 83 35.46 -28.71 -31.32
C GLU A 83 34.65 -29.38 -30.19
N ALA A 84 33.42 -29.78 -30.49
CA ALA A 84 32.39 -30.31 -29.62
C ALA A 84 32.81 -31.33 -28.52
N LYS A 85 32.10 -31.29 -27.39
CA LYS A 85 31.55 -32.51 -26.77
C LYS A 85 30.20 -32.23 -26.07
N PRO A 86 29.18 -33.09 -26.24
CA PRO A 86 27.78 -32.81 -25.91
C PRO A 86 27.44 -33.05 -24.43
N ILE A 87 26.48 -32.28 -23.95
CA ILE A 87 25.93 -32.31 -22.58
C ILE A 87 25.01 -33.53 -22.41
N PRO A 88 25.22 -34.42 -21.43
CA PRO A 88 24.33 -35.56 -21.17
C PRO A 88 23.02 -35.12 -20.51
N GLN A 89 21.91 -35.57 -21.12
CA GLN A 89 20.53 -35.47 -20.61
C GLN A 89 20.38 -36.15 -19.25
N LEU A 90 19.84 -35.44 -18.26
CA LEU A 90 19.36 -36.05 -17.02
C LEU A 90 17.92 -36.55 -17.23
N GLU A 91 17.75 -37.82 -16.89
CA GLU A 91 16.58 -38.66 -17.11
C GLU A 91 15.39 -38.27 -16.22
N ASP A 92 14.19 -38.43 -16.77
CA ASP A 92 12.90 -38.26 -16.14
C ASP A 92 12.69 -39.25 -14.98
N GLY A 93 12.68 -38.71 -13.76
CA GLY A 93 12.37 -39.46 -12.53
C GLY A 93 10.89 -39.82 -12.41
N ALA A 94 10.48 -40.90 -13.09
CA ALA A 94 9.21 -41.59 -12.87
C ALA A 94 9.21 -42.35 -11.53
N LEU A 95 8.89 -41.67 -10.43
CA LEU A 95 8.60 -42.29 -9.13
C LEU A 95 7.10 -42.48 -8.93
N ALA A 96 6.49 -43.31 -9.77
CA ALA A 96 5.22 -43.96 -9.48
C ALA A 96 5.50 -45.32 -8.81
N LYS A 97 5.36 -45.39 -7.49
CA LYS A 97 5.21 -46.67 -6.77
C LYS A 97 3.89 -46.67 -6.01
N GLN A 98 2.91 -47.29 -6.65
CA GLN A 98 1.67 -47.75 -6.04
C GLN A 98 1.91 -48.98 -5.14
N SER A 99 0.90 -49.23 -4.31
CA SER A 99 0.39 -50.54 -3.83
C SER A 99 0.86 -51.07 -2.46
N SER A 100 -0.05 -50.96 -1.49
CA SER A 100 -0.48 -52.05 -0.57
C SER A 100 -1.73 -51.64 0.22
N PRO A 101 -2.84 -52.42 0.18
CA PRO A 101 -3.87 -52.49 1.22
C PRO A 101 -3.98 -53.93 1.78
N PRO A 102 -4.97 -54.27 2.64
CA PRO A 102 -5.33 -53.74 3.96
C PRO A 102 -5.25 -54.84 5.05
N LYS A 103 -5.33 -54.49 6.35
CA LYS A 103 -5.74 -55.45 7.39
C LYS A 103 -6.68 -54.79 8.41
N PRO A 104 -7.77 -55.45 8.83
CA PRO A 104 -8.86 -54.86 9.59
C PRO A 104 -8.60 -55.00 11.09
N ASN A 105 -9.12 -54.06 11.88
CA ASN A 105 -9.59 -54.41 13.21
C ASN A 105 -10.74 -53.49 13.62
N ALA A 106 -11.87 -54.13 13.90
CA ALA A 106 -13.06 -53.54 14.44
C ALA A 106 -12.85 -53.19 15.91
N GLY A 107 -13.22 -51.97 16.28
CA GLY A 107 -13.32 -51.49 17.66
C GLY A 107 -14.06 -50.14 17.65
N PRO A 108 -15.00 -49.92 18.58
CA PRO A 108 -16.10 -48.98 18.38
C PRO A 108 -15.70 -47.50 18.48
N SER A 109 -16.36 -46.72 17.63
CA SER A 109 -16.24 -45.27 17.44
C SER A 109 -16.43 -44.43 18.71
N PRO A 110 -15.57 -43.42 18.94
CA PRO A 110 -15.98 -42.18 19.59
C PRO A 110 -16.64 -41.24 18.56
N PRO A 111 -17.64 -40.43 18.94
CA PRO A 111 -18.31 -39.52 18.01
C PRO A 111 -17.33 -38.51 17.45
N ALA A 112 -17.24 -38.47 16.12
CA ALA A 112 -16.42 -37.53 15.38
C ALA A 112 -16.83 -36.08 15.72
N PRO A 113 -15.90 -35.20 16.16
CA PRO A 113 -16.12 -33.78 15.97
C PRO A 113 -16.20 -33.58 14.46
N ARG A 114 -17.36 -33.08 14.02
CA ARG A 114 -17.63 -32.66 12.65
C ARG A 114 -16.49 -31.73 12.23
N ALA A 115 -15.55 -32.25 11.46
CA ALA A 115 -14.52 -31.45 10.84
C ALA A 115 -15.25 -30.52 9.88
N GLU A 116 -15.51 -29.30 10.34
CA GLU A 116 -15.79 -28.18 9.47
C GLU A 116 -14.71 -28.21 8.41
N ALA A 117 -15.12 -28.42 7.17
CA ALA A 117 -14.25 -28.27 6.03
C ALA A 117 -13.79 -26.80 6.02
N VAL A 118 -12.70 -26.53 6.72
CA VAL A 118 -11.91 -25.31 6.56
C VAL A 118 -11.47 -25.35 5.10
N LEU A 119 -12.27 -24.69 4.26
CA LEU A 119 -11.93 -24.34 2.90
C LEU A 119 -10.61 -23.61 3.00
N LYS A 120 -9.51 -24.32 2.76
CA LYS A 120 -8.19 -23.73 2.60
C LYS A 120 -8.38 -22.63 1.56
N PRO A 121 -8.10 -21.35 1.88
CA PRO A 121 -8.21 -20.29 0.89
C PRO A 121 -7.28 -20.67 -0.24
N LYS A 122 -7.88 -21.02 -1.38
CA LYS A 122 -7.17 -21.28 -2.63
C LYS A 122 -6.44 -19.98 -2.91
N LYS A 123 -5.11 -19.96 -2.74
CA LYS A 123 -4.29 -18.78 -3.01
C LYS A 123 -4.72 -18.26 -4.38
N PRO A 124 -5.29 -17.05 -4.48
CA PRO A 124 -5.69 -16.51 -5.78
C PRO A 124 -4.45 -16.48 -6.67
N GLU A 125 -4.64 -16.79 -7.95
CA GLU A 125 -3.55 -16.74 -8.93
C GLU A 125 -2.85 -15.38 -8.84
N PRO A 126 -1.50 -15.36 -8.91
CA PRO A 126 -0.76 -14.11 -8.84
C PRO A 126 -1.23 -13.18 -9.96
N VAL A 127 -1.75 -12.02 -9.55
CA VAL A 127 -2.19 -10.97 -10.46
C VAL A 127 -1.04 -10.57 -11.38
N THR A 128 -1.32 -10.52 -12.67
CA THR A 128 -0.32 -10.18 -13.68
C THR A 128 0.06 -8.71 -13.53
N GLN A 129 1.29 -8.35 -13.89
CA GLN A 129 1.75 -6.95 -13.82
C GLN A 129 0.79 -5.98 -14.53
N ASN A 130 0.26 -6.38 -15.70
CA ASN A 130 -0.69 -5.58 -16.48
C ASN A 130 -1.99 -5.27 -15.74
N GLU A 131 -2.49 -6.19 -14.92
CA GLU A 131 -3.72 -5.99 -14.13
C GLU A 131 -3.52 -4.95 -13.05
N ARG A 132 -2.36 -5.01 -12.36
CA ARG A 132 -1.99 -4.02 -11.34
C ARG A 132 -1.83 -2.63 -11.95
N ASP A 133 -1.09 -2.54 -13.04
CA ASP A 133 -0.82 -1.28 -13.73
C ASP A 133 -2.11 -0.65 -14.26
N PHE A 134 -3.05 -1.46 -14.75
CA PHE A 134 -4.36 -0.99 -15.18
C PHE A 134 -5.16 -0.35 -14.03
N VAL A 135 -5.29 -1.03 -12.89
CA VAL A 135 -6.01 -0.51 -11.71
C VAL A 135 -5.31 0.74 -11.18
N LEU A 136 -3.98 0.69 -11.05
CA LEU A 136 -3.16 1.81 -10.59
C LEU A 136 -3.34 3.03 -11.50
N SER A 137 -3.41 2.85 -12.82
CA SER A 137 -3.62 3.96 -13.77
C SER A 137 -4.96 4.68 -13.58
N GLN A 138 -5.98 4.02 -13.04
CA GLN A 138 -7.25 4.66 -12.72
C GLN A 138 -7.17 5.44 -11.41
N VAL A 139 -6.49 4.89 -10.40
CA VAL A 139 -6.26 5.56 -9.11
C VAL A 139 -5.44 6.83 -9.30
N ILE A 140 -4.34 6.76 -10.06
CA ILE A 140 -3.42 7.90 -10.27
C ILE A 140 -4.13 9.10 -10.91
N ARG A 141 -5.15 8.89 -11.76
CA ARG A 141 -5.94 10.00 -12.35
C ARG A 141 -6.64 10.89 -11.33
N HIS A 142 -6.92 10.35 -10.14
CA HIS A 142 -7.58 11.07 -9.05
C HIS A 142 -6.60 11.57 -8.00
N TRP A 143 -5.32 11.24 -8.14
CA TRP A 143 -4.30 11.57 -7.17
C TRP A 143 -3.72 12.96 -7.42
N HIS A 144 -3.68 13.74 -6.34
CA HIS A 144 -3.19 15.12 -6.35
C HIS A 144 -2.03 15.21 -5.37
N PRO A 145 -0.77 15.09 -5.85
CA PRO A 145 0.38 15.09 -4.96
C PRO A 145 0.56 16.44 -4.25
N PRO A 146 1.01 16.45 -2.98
CA PRO A 146 1.44 17.67 -2.31
C PRO A 146 2.60 18.32 -3.06
N ARG A 147 2.67 19.66 -3.06
CA ARG A 147 3.73 20.40 -3.78
C ARG A 147 5.12 20.06 -3.27
N GLU A 148 5.25 19.73 -1.99
CA GLU A 148 6.51 19.41 -1.34
C GLU A 148 6.98 17.97 -1.62
N LEU A 149 6.16 17.16 -2.29
CA LEU A 149 6.50 15.77 -2.62
C LEU A 149 7.75 15.67 -3.50
N ALA A 150 8.07 16.72 -4.26
CA ALA A 150 9.27 16.77 -5.08
C ALA A 150 10.57 16.57 -4.29
N ALA A 151 10.58 16.86 -2.98
CA ALA A 151 11.73 16.64 -2.11
C ALA A 151 11.89 15.17 -1.66
N TYR A 152 10.90 14.31 -1.91
CA TYR A 152 10.83 12.92 -1.45
C TYR A 152 10.82 11.93 -2.63
N ASP A 153 11.83 12.05 -3.48
CA ASP A 153 12.01 11.24 -4.70
C ASP A 153 12.18 9.73 -4.43
N LYS A 154 12.65 9.35 -3.24
CA LYS A 154 12.90 7.97 -2.82
C LYS A 154 11.78 7.32 -1.99
N ALA A 155 10.69 8.03 -1.72
CA ALA A 155 9.62 7.48 -0.91
C ALA A 155 8.64 6.66 -1.76
N ASP A 156 8.32 5.47 -1.24
CA ASP A 156 7.43 4.50 -1.84
C ASP A 156 6.25 4.24 -0.88
N VAL A 157 5.06 4.06 -1.45
CA VAL A 157 3.83 3.71 -0.73
C VAL A 157 3.29 2.42 -1.33
N HIS A 158 3.00 1.45 -0.47
CA HIS A 158 2.48 0.15 -0.86
C HIS A 158 1.12 -0.06 -0.19
N VAL A 159 0.12 -0.47 -0.97
CA VAL A 159 -1.19 -0.86 -0.42
C VAL A 159 -1.73 -2.08 -1.16
N GLY A 160 -2.25 -3.05 -0.40
CA GLY A 160 -3.00 -4.18 -0.94
C GLY A 160 -4.48 -3.86 -0.96
N VAL A 161 -5.14 -4.12 -2.08
CA VAL A 161 -6.60 -3.95 -2.25
C VAL A 161 -7.18 -5.16 -2.94
N ILE A 162 -8.38 -5.60 -2.58
CA ILE A 162 -9.14 -6.58 -3.36
C ILE A 162 -10.12 -5.84 -4.24
N VAL A 163 -10.20 -6.24 -5.51
CA VAL A 163 -11.13 -5.64 -6.49
C VAL A 163 -12.25 -6.62 -6.79
N ASP A 164 -13.50 -6.17 -6.66
CA ASP A 164 -14.69 -6.96 -7.00
C ASP A 164 -15.01 -6.94 -8.51
N ALA A 165 -16.06 -7.67 -8.93
CA ALA A 165 -16.46 -7.75 -10.34
C ALA A 165 -17.08 -6.44 -10.85
N GLN A 166 -17.56 -5.62 -9.92
CA GLN A 166 -18.24 -4.34 -10.11
C GLN A 166 -17.23 -3.18 -10.21
N GLY A 167 -15.97 -3.41 -9.85
CA GLY A 167 -14.90 -2.43 -9.81
C GLY A 167 -14.75 -1.68 -8.48
N TYR A 168 -15.43 -2.09 -7.42
CA TYR A 168 -15.20 -1.57 -6.08
C TYR A 168 -14.01 -2.24 -5.42
N PHE A 169 -13.39 -1.49 -4.50
CA PHE A 169 -12.36 -2.03 -3.62
C PHE A 169 -13.00 -2.54 -2.32
N ASP A 170 -12.20 -3.16 -1.45
CA ASP A 170 -12.62 -3.54 -0.10
C ASP A 170 -13.32 -2.40 0.65
N ASP A 171 -14.16 -2.79 1.61
CA ASP A 171 -14.96 -1.88 2.45
C ASP A 171 -14.17 -0.73 3.07
N ASP A 172 -12.88 -0.94 3.37
CA ASP A 172 -11.98 0.08 3.94
C ASP A 172 -11.80 1.30 3.03
N PHE A 173 -12.15 1.19 1.74
CA PHE A 173 -12.05 2.25 0.75
C PHE A 173 -13.42 2.79 0.31
N ASP A 174 -14.54 2.34 0.88
CA ASP A 174 -15.85 2.87 0.52
C ASP A 174 -15.94 4.37 0.85
N ALA A 175 -16.43 5.19 -0.08
CA ALA A 175 -16.69 6.62 0.11
C ALA A 175 -17.68 6.94 1.25
N ARG A 176 -18.54 5.99 1.63
CA ARG A 176 -19.52 6.14 2.71
C ARG A 176 -18.96 5.90 4.10
N ARG A 177 -17.84 5.18 4.21
CA ARG A 177 -17.20 4.88 5.49
C ARG A 177 -16.54 6.12 6.11
N PRO A 178 -16.40 6.18 7.44
CA PRO A 178 -15.57 7.18 8.10
C PRO A 178 -14.14 7.19 7.54
N TRP A 179 -13.48 8.35 7.58
CA TRP A 179 -12.09 8.48 7.16
C TRP A 179 -11.15 7.72 8.12
N ASN A 180 -10.57 6.60 7.67
CA ASN A 180 -9.66 5.78 8.49
C ASN A 180 -8.45 5.24 7.69
N PRO A 181 -7.47 6.09 7.32
CA PRO A 181 -6.24 5.65 6.65
C PRO A 181 -5.36 4.76 7.54
N ALA A 182 -5.47 4.85 8.87
CA ALA A 182 -4.69 4.06 9.82
C ALA A 182 -5.01 2.57 9.79
N GLY A 183 -6.20 2.18 9.33
CA GLY A 183 -6.58 0.78 9.14
C GLY A 183 -5.96 0.14 7.89
N VAL A 184 -5.47 0.96 6.96
CA VAL A 184 -5.02 0.52 5.63
C VAL A 184 -3.50 0.66 5.48
N PHE A 185 -2.94 1.77 5.95
CA PHE A 185 -1.51 2.06 5.82
C PHE A 185 -0.77 1.79 7.13
N GLU A 186 0.16 0.84 7.07
CA GLU A 186 1.04 0.53 8.20
C GLU A 186 1.87 1.77 8.58
N GLY A 187 1.98 2.03 9.89
CA GLY A 187 2.77 3.16 10.40
C GLY A 187 2.13 4.54 10.23
N TYR A 188 0.92 4.66 9.67
CA TYR A 188 0.25 5.95 9.47
C TYR A 188 0.16 6.80 10.75
N ASN A 189 -0.18 6.17 11.87
CA ASN A 189 -0.29 6.86 13.17
C ASN A 189 1.05 7.35 13.71
N GLY A 190 2.16 6.77 13.27
CA GLY A 190 3.52 7.21 13.61
C GLY A 190 3.99 8.41 12.80
N LEU A 191 3.28 8.77 11.71
CA LEU A 191 3.63 9.92 10.89
C LEU A 191 3.15 11.23 11.54
N HIS A 192 4.06 12.20 11.63
CA HIS A 192 3.73 13.53 12.14
C HIS A 192 2.57 14.15 11.33
N PRO A 193 1.56 14.77 11.97
CA PRO A 193 0.36 15.27 11.30
C PRO A 193 0.62 16.23 10.13
N GLN A 194 1.69 17.03 10.24
CA GLN A 194 2.09 18.02 9.23
C GLN A 194 3.17 17.49 8.26
N SER A 195 3.56 16.22 8.39
CA SER A 195 4.59 15.63 7.52
C SER A 195 4.08 15.48 6.09
N VAL A 196 4.98 15.67 5.12
CA VAL A 196 4.66 15.50 3.70
C VAL A 196 4.25 14.06 3.43
N GLN A 197 4.89 13.09 4.08
CA GLN A 197 4.57 11.67 3.99
C GLN A 197 3.11 11.39 4.34
N ARG A 198 2.64 11.92 5.49
CA ARG A 198 1.24 11.73 5.90
C ARG A 198 0.26 12.36 4.91
N ARG A 199 0.54 13.59 4.46
CA ARG A 199 -0.29 14.26 3.45
C ARG A 199 -0.32 13.51 2.12
N SER A 200 0.79 12.90 1.72
CA SER A 200 0.86 12.06 0.52
C SER A 200 0.04 10.78 0.67
N VAL A 201 0.11 10.11 1.82
CA VAL A 201 -0.72 8.95 2.13
C VAL A 201 -2.21 9.34 2.16
N ASP A 202 -2.55 10.46 2.79
CA ASP A 202 -3.92 10.97 2.81
C ASP A 202 -4.43 11.27 1.39
N ALA A 203 -3.62 11.95 0.57
CA ALA A 203 -3.95 12.22 -0.83
C ALA A 203 -4.13 10.94 -1.65
N PHE A 204 -3.29 9.93 -1.43
CA PHE A 204 -3.36 8.65 -2.13
C PHE A 204 -4.58 7.85 -1.69
N TYR A 205 -4.86 7.76 -0.39
CA TYR A 205 -6.08 7.15 0.15
C TYR A 205 -7.33 7.82 -0.43
N GLN A 206 -7.35 9.16 -0.48
CA GLN A 206 -8.44 9.90 -1.11
C GLN A 206 -8.61 9.55 -2.61
N ALA A 207 -7.51 9.36 -3.33
CA ALA A 207 -7.54 8.97 -4.74
C ALA A 207 -8.16 7.59 -4.93
N ILE A 208 -7.81 6.62 -4.08
CA ILE A 208 -8.40 5.26 -4.11
C ILE A 208 -9.91 5.31 -3.88
N ARG A 209 -10.37 6.09 -2.90
CA ARG A 209 -11.82 6.27 -2.62
C ARG A 209 -12.55 6.93 -3.79
N LYS A 210 -11.92 7.90 -4.46
CA LYS A 210 -12.50 8.62 -5.62
C LYS A 210 -12.49 7.81 -6.92
N ALA A 211 -11.55 6.89 -7.07
CA ALA A 211 -11.42 6.07 -8.27
C ALA A 211 -12.50 4.99 -8.42
N GLN A 212 -13.30 4.76 -7.36
CA GLN A 212 -14.35 3.76 -7.37
C GLN A 212 -15.66 4.28 -7.98
N PRO A 213 -16.35 3.46 -8.79
CA PRO A 213 -15.94 2.14 -9.27
C PRO A 213 -14.89 2.22 -10.39
N VAL A 214 -13.90 1.33 -10.34
CA VAL A 214 -12.87 1.15 -11.36
C VAL A 214 -13.49 0.49 -12.60
N ARG A 215 -13.21 1.04 -13.79
CA ARG A 215 -13.71 0.50 -15.05
C ARG A 215 -12.92 -0.73 -15.47
N LEU A 216 -13.34 -1.91 -15.03
CA LEU A 216 -12.69 -3.17 -15.39
C LEU A 216 -13.07 -3.63 -16.82
N PRO A 217 -12.10 -4.11 -17.63
CA PRO A 217 -12.40 -4.77 -18.90
C PRO A 217 -13.07 -6.13 -18.65
N PRO A 218 -13.85 -6.67 -19.61
CA PRO A 218 -14.59 -7.92 -19.43
C PRO A 218 -13.72 -9.10 -18.99
N ALA A 219 -12.48 -9.19 -19.49
CA ALA A 219 -11.54 -10.25 -19.12
C ALA A 219 -11.17 -10.25 -17.62
N LEU A 220 -11.11 -9.07 -16.98
CA LEU A 220 -10.78 -8.95 -15.55
C LEU A 220 -12.01 -9.11 -14.66
N LYS A 221 -13.19 -8.73 -15.15
CA LYS A 221 -14.45 -8.96 -14.42
C LYS A 221 -14.70 -10.45 -14.14
N VAL A 222 -14.31 -11.33 -15.07
CA VAL A 222 -14.44 -12.80 -14.91
C VAL A 222 -13.52 -13.35 -13.82
N LYS A 223 -12.38 -12.71 -13.58
CA LYS A 223 -11.40 -13.11 -12.57
C LYS A 223 -11.70 -12.58 -11.17
N ALA A 224 -12.68 -11.70 -11.04
CA ALA A 224 -13.00 -11.08 -9.77
C ALA A 224 -13.70 -12.05 -8.79
N PRO A 225 -13.44 -11.93 -7.48
CA PRO A 225 -12.56 -10.95 -6.85
C PRO A 225 -11.07 -11.32 -6.95
N PHE A 226 -10.20 -10.32 -7.18
CA PHE A 226 -8.74 -10.54 -7.25
C PHE A 226 -7.95 -9.52 -6.41
N PRO A 227 -6.86 -9.94 -5.71
CA PRO A 227 -6.05 -9.06 -4.89
C PRO A 227 -4.99 -8.32 -5.72
N VAL A 228 -5.00 -7.00 -5.67
CA VAL A 228 -4.06 -6.12 -6.35
C VAL A 228 -3.16 -5.46 -5.32
N ARG A 229 -1.84 -5.53 -5.55
CA ARG A 229 -0.88 -4.71 -4.82
C ARG A 229 -0.60 -3.45 -5.64
N LEU A 230 -0.98 -2.29 -5.09
CA LEU A 230 -0.69 -0.98 -5.65
C LEU A 230 0.62 -0.49 -5.03
N ASP A 231 1.68 -0.57 -5.83
CA ASP A 231 3.00 -0.07 -5.48
C ASP A 231 3.18 1.29 -6.14
N PHE A 232 3.29 2.34 -5.34
CA PHE A 232 3.36 3.71 -5.82
C PHE A 232 4.66 4.36 -5.39
N ARG A 233 5.49 4.77 -6.36
CA ARG A 233 6.72 5.52 -6.10
C ARG A 233 6.48 6.99 -6.36
N PHE A 234 6.89 7.85 -5.43
CA PHE A 234 6.62 9.30 -5.54
C PHE A 234 7.30 9.97 -6.75
N LYS A 235 8.37 9.37 -7.27
CA LYS A 235 9.04 9.83 -8.50
C LYS A 235 8.18 9.68 -9.76
N ASP A 236 7.28 8.69 -9.80
CA ASP A 236 6.49 8.35 -11.00
C ASP A 236 5.27 9.29 -11.17
N ALA A 237 5.09 10.21 -10.22
CA ALA A 237 4.04 11.23 -10.15
C ALA A 237 4.20 12.45 -11.06
N ARG A 238 5.39 12.60 -11.66
CA ARG A 238 5.85 13.84 -12.30
C ARG A 238 5.52 13.90 -13.78
#